data_AF-A0A497EUB5-F1
#
_entry.id   AF-A0A497EUB5-F1
#
_cell.length_a   1.000
_cell.length_b   1.000
_cell.length_c   1.000
_cell.angle_alpha   90.00
_cell.angle_beta   90.00
_cell.angle_gamma   90.00
#
_symmetry.space_group_name_H-M   'P 1'
#
loop_
_entity.id
_entity.type
_entity.pdbx_description
1 polymer ?
#
loop_
_entity_poly.entity_id
_entity_poly.type
_entity_poly.pdbx_seq_one_letter_code
_entity_poly.pdbx_strand_id
1 'polypeptide(L)'
;MLKAEKEKTSLLLAHELNNFLKLRPAAKDRYVEIIRALALGAKKWSEIKGYAEAKLGEAIPPKNFTELLNKLVDSGFVVKEDGGYRLADPLLAEAAKKIKL
;
A
#
# COMPACT_ATOMS: atom_id res chain seq x y z
N MET A 1 16.92 10.12 20.37
CA MET A 1 17.43 10.17 18.98
C MET A 1 16.67 9.25 18.04
N LEU A 2 16.60 7.92 18.27
CA LEU A 2 15.92 6.97 17.36
C LEU A 2 14.44 7.29 17.01
N LYS A 3 13.65 7.79 17.97
CA LYS A 3 12.20 8.04 17.75
C LYS A 3 11.95 9.20 16.78
N ALA A 4 12.69 10.30 16.94
CA ALA A 4 12.58 11.48 16.07
C ALA A 4 13.02 11.17 14.63
N GLU A 5 14.02 10.30 14.47
CA GLU A 5 14.51 9.88 13.16
C GLU A 5 13.50 8.99 12.42
N LYS A 6 12.93 7.98 13.10
CA LYS A 6 11.84 7.16 12.54
C LYS A 6 10.62 8.00 12.16
N GLU A 7 10.30 9.02 12.96
CA GLU A 7 9.18 9.91 12.68
C GLU A 7 9.44 10.76 11.43
N LYS A 8 10.64 11.30 11.26
CA LYS A 8 11.05 12.01 10.05
C LYS A 8 10.99 11.12 8.81
N THR A 9 11.48 9.88 8.88
CA THR A 9 11.40 8.90 7.78
C THR A 9 9.96 8.56 7.43
N SER A 10 9.11 8.33 8.44
CA SER A 10 7.68 8.07 8.23
C SER A 10 6.97 9.24 7.55
N LEU A 11 7.34 10.49 7.88
CA LEU A 11 6.77 11.68 7.24
C LEU A 11 7.20 11.80 5.78
N LEU A 12 8.46 11.46 5.46
CA LEU A 12 8.95 11.43 4.08
C LEU A 12 8.19 10.38 3.25
N LEU A 13 8.08 9.15 3.75
CA LEU A 13 7.32 8.09 3.09
C LEU A 13 5.85 8.46 2.91
N ALA A 14 5.23 9.11 3.89
CA ALA A 14 3.87 9.62 3.78
C ALA A 14 3.74 10.70 2.70
N HIS A 15 4.74 11.57 2.55
CA HIS A 15 4.77 12.57 1.51
C HIS A 15 4.88 11.94 0.11
N GLU A 16 5.79 10.98 -0.06
CA GLU A 16 5.98 10.24 -1.32
C GLU A 16 4.74 9.45 -1.71
N LEU A 17 4.17 8.69 -0.75
CA LEU A 17 2.95 7.94 -0.97
C LEU A 17 1.78 8.86 -1.31
N ASN A 18 1.63 9.99 -0.62
CA ASN A 18 0.59 10.97 -0.93
C ASN A 18 0.75 11.56 -2.34
N ASN A 19 1.98 11.88 -2.77
CA ASN A 19 2.23 12.35 -4.14
C ASN A 19 1.91 11.27 -5.17
N PHE A 20 2.27 10.02 -4.91
CA PHE A 20 1.89 8.89 -5.75
C PHE A 20 0.37 8.75 -5.88
N LEU A 21 -0.38 8.90 -4.78
CA LEU A 21 -1.83 8.76 -4.76
C LEU A 21 -2.56 9.94 -5.43
N LYS A 22 -2.05 11.18 -5.29
CA LYS A 22 -2.63 12.38 -5.92
C LYS A 22 -2.72 12.27 -7.45
N LEU A 23 -1.78 11.56 -8.07
CA LEU A 23 -1.78 11.31 -9.51
C LEU A 23 -2.85 10.29 -9.95
N ARG A 24 -3.51 9.63 -8.99
CA ARG A 24 -4.39 8.47 -9.23
C ARG A 24 -5.67 8.55 -8.37
N PRO A 25 -6.44 9.65 -8.42
CA PRO A 25 -7.56 9.89 -7.51
C PRO A 25 -8.61 8.77 -7.54
N ALA A 26 -8.95 8.24 -8.72
CA ALA A 26 -9.95 7.18 -8.88
C ALA A 26 -9.53 5.81 -8.29
N ALA A 27 -8.25 5.61 -8.01
CA ALA A 27 -7.73 4.36 -7.46
C ALA A 27 -7.11 4.52 -6.08
N LYS A 28 -7.17 5.74 -5.50
CA LYS A 28 -6.53 6.10 -4.24
C LYS A 28 -6.88 5.11 -3.13
N ASP A 29 -8.17 4.86 -2.93
CA ASP A 29 -8.66 4.02 -1.83
C ASP A 29 -8.20 2.56 -2.02
N ARG A 30 -8.18 2.07 -3.26
CA ARG A 30 -7.68 0.72 -3.59
C ARG A 30 -6.20 0.57 -3.23
N TYR A 31 -5.36 1.54 -3.54
CA TYR A 31 -3.95 1.51 -3.14
C TYR A 31 -3.78 1.52 -1.62
N VAL A 32 -4.55 2.35 -0.92
CA VAL A 32 -4.48 2.44 0.55
C VAL A 32 -4.88 1.11 1.19
N GLU A 33 -5.96 0.47 0.71
CA GLU A 33 -6.37 -0.82 1.27
C GLU A 33 -5.41 -1.98 0.91
N ILE A 34 -4.75 -1.94 -0.25
CA ILE A 34 -3.66 -2.88 -0.57
C ILE A 34 -2.50 -2.75 0.42
N ILE A 35 -2.06 -1.51 0.70
CA ILE A 35 -0.97 -1.26 1.66
C ILE A 35 -1.37 -1.70 3.07
N ARG A 36 -2.62 -1.45 3.47
CA ARG A 36 -3.17 -1.91 4.76
C ARG A 36 -3.22 -3.43 4.86
N ALA A 37 -3.62 -4.13 3.79
CA ALA A 37 -3.61 -5.59 3.77
C ALA A 37 -2.19 -6.15 4.01
N LEU A 38 -1.20 -5.60 3.31
CA LEU A 38 0.21 -5.99 3.47
C LEU A 38 0.72 -5.67 4.89
N ALA A 39 0.34 -4.52 5.45
CA ALA A 39 0.68 -4.14 6.83
C ALA A 39 0.09 -5.09 7.87
N LEU A 40 -1.06 -5.70 7.58
CA LEU A 40 -1.71 -6.72 8.41
C LEU A 40 -1.17 -8.14 8.17
N GLY A 41 -0.20 -8.29 7.27
CA GLY A 41 0.50 -9.56 7.03
C GLY A 41 -0.08 -10.41 5.90
N ALA A 42 -1.02 -9.90 5.10
CA ALA A 42 -1.39 -10.56 3.85
C ALA A 42 -0.17 -10.61 2.92
N LYS A 43 0.12 -11.77 2.34
CA LYS A 43 1.30 -11.95 1.46
C LYS A 43 0.91 -12.39 0.07
N LYS A 44 -0.15 -13.20 -0.05
CA LYS A 44 -0.58 -13.75 -1.34
C LYS A 44 -1.48 -12.76 -2.04
N TRP A 45 -1.38 -12.74 -3.36
CA TRP A 45 -2.22 -11.91 -4.24
C TRP A 45 -3.71 -11.98 -3.89
N SER A 46 -4.24 -13.19 -3.64
CA SER A 46 -5.65 -13.42 -3.32
C SER A 46 -6.05 -12.89 -1.94
N GLU A 47 -5.16 -12.95 -0.95
CA GLU A 47 -5.39 -12.43 0.41
C GLU A 47 -5.46 -10.91 0.39
N ILE A 48 -4.52 -10.28 -0.31
CA ILE A 48 -4.44 -8.83 -0.45
C ILE A 48 -5.68 -8.30 -1.18
N LYS A 49 -6.07 -8.96 -2.28
CA LYS A 49 -7.27 -8.62 -3.05
C LYS A 49 -8.55 -8.77 -2.22
N GLY A 50 -8.72 -9.92 -1.56
CA GLY A 50 -9.90 -10.20 -0.76
C GLY A 50 -10.07 -9.21 0.39
N TYR A 51 -8.98 -8.83 1.05
CA TYR A 51 -9.00 -7.78 2.07
C TYR A 51 -9.45 -6.42 1.48
N ALA A 52 -8.86 -6.00 0.37
CA ALA A 52 -9.18 -4.70 -0.24
C ALA A 52 -10.64 -4.62 -0.68
N GLU A 53 -11.16 -5.66 -1.35
CA GLU A 53 -12.56 -5.74 -1.75
C GLU A 53 -13.51 -5.70 -0.55
N ALA A 54 -13.20 -6.44 0.51
CA ALA A 54 -14.01 -6.45 1.73
C ALA A 54 -14.04 -5.08 2.43
N LYS A 55 -12.95 -4.30 2.37
CA LYS A 55 -12.89 -2.95 2.95
C LYS A 55 -13.58 -1.89 2.10
N LEU A 56 -13.55 -2.04 0.79
CA LEU A 56 -14.18 -1.09 -0.15
C LEU A 56 -15.66 -1.39 -0.39
N GLY A 57 -16.12 -2.60 -0.11
CA GLY A 57 -17.49 -3.02 -0.40
C GLY A 57 -17.76 -3.22 -1.90
N GLU A 58 -16.72 -3.33 -2.73
CA GLU A 58 -16.80 -3.55 -4.17
C GLU A 58 -15.76 -4.56 -4.66
N ALA A 59 -16.09 -5.24 -5.75
CA ALA A 59 -15.16 -6.14 -6.42
C ALA A 59 -14.15 -5.35 -7.28
N ILE A 60 -12.88 -5.76 -7.22
CA ILE A 60 -11.81 -5.27 -8.08
C ILE A 60 -11.54 -6.33 -9.15
N PRO A 61 -11.66 -6.01 -10.45
CA PRO A 61 -11.33 -6.96 -11.51
C PRO A 61 -9.89 -7.49 -11.35
N PRO A 62 -9.63 -8.81 -11.54
CA PRO A 62 -8.30 -9.40 -11.33
C PRO A 62 -7.15 -8.70 -12.08
N LYS A 63 -7.41 -8.32 -13.34
CA LYS A 63 -6.44 -7.58 -14.15
C LYS A 63 -6.11 -6.22 -13.51
N ASN A 64 -7.13 -5.46 -13.14
CA ASN A 64 -6.99 -4.15 -12.50
C ASN A 64 -6.23 -4.28 -11.17
N PHE A 65 -6.56 -5.27 -10.35
CA PHE A 65 -5.84 -5.49 -9.09
C PHE A 65 -4.35 -5.78 -9.31
N THR A 66 -4.04 -6.61 -10.31
CA THR A 66 -2.64 -6.91 -10.68
C THR A 66 -1.90 -5.65 -11.15
N GLU A 67 -2.55 -4.79 -11.94
CA GLU A 67 -1.98 -3.51 -12.36
C GLU A 67 -1.73 -2.56 -11.18
N LEU A 68 -2.65 -2.49 -10.21
CA LEU A 68 -2.45 -1.70 -8.99
C LEU A 68 -1.24 -2.22 -8.19
N LEU A 69 -1.16 -3.53 -7.99
CA LEU A 69 -0.07 -4.13 -7.22
C LEU A 69 1.28 -3.96 -7.91
N ASN A 70 1.35 -4.12 -9.23
CA ASN A 70 2.57 -3.87 -10.00
C ASN A 70 3.00 -2.40 -9.91
N LYS A 71 2.07 -1.43 -9.97
CA LYS A 71 2.41 0.00 -9.80
C LYS A 71 3.01 0.30 -8.42
N LEU A 72 2.59 -0.41 -7.37
CA LEU A 72 3.22 -0.30 -6.04
C LEU A 72 4.61 -0.94 -5.99
N VAL A 73 4.84 -2.00 -6.77
CA VAL A 73 6.16 -2.61 -6.93
C VAL A 73 7.09 -1.69 -7.71
N ASP A 74 6.65 -1.18 -8.85
CA ASP A 74 7.42 -0.29 -9.72
C ASP A 74 7.79 1.03 -9.03
N SER A 75 6.96 1.50 -8.09
CA SER A 75 7.22 2.69 -7.28
C SER A 75 8.07 2.41 -6.03
N GLY A 76 8.43 1.16 -5.77
CA GLY A 76 9.27 0.78 -4.63
C GLY A 76 8.56 0.75 -3.28
N PHE A 77 7.22 0.89 -3.23
CA PHE A 77 6.47 0.75 -1.97
C PHE A 77 6.26 -0.71 -1.56
N VAL A 78 6.24 -1.61 -2.55
CA VAL A 78 6.04 -3.04 -2.37
C VAL A 78 7.19 -3.79 -3.01
N VAL A 79 7.62 -4.87 -2.37
CA VAL A 79 8.58 -5.81 -2.93
C VAL A 79 7.86 -7.11 -3.22
N LYS A 80 8.08 -7.65 -4.43
CA LYS A 80 7.67 -9.00 -4.78
C LYS A 80 8.80 -9.96 -4.43
N GLU A 81 8.49 -10.99 -3.66
CA GLU A 81 9.43 -12.02 -3.22
C GLU A 81 8.91 -13.41 -3.59
N ASP A 82 9.76 -14.43 -3.48
CA ASP A 82 9.34 -15.81 -3.64
C ASP A 82 8.26 -16.15 -2.60
N GLY A 83 7.03 -16.32 -3.10
CA GLY A 83 5.86 -16.63 -2.29
C GLY A 83 4.92 -15.47 -1.96
N GLY A 84 5.16 -14.24 -2.46
CA GLY A 84 4.18 -13.16 -2.32
C GLY A 84 4.70 -11.73 -2.41
N TYR A 85 4.10 -10.87 -1.62
CA TYR A 85 4.35 -9.44 -1.58
C TYR A 85 4.54 -8.96 -0.15
N ARG A 86 5.37 -7.94 0.03
CA ARG A 86 5.53 -7.23 1.31
C ARG A 86 5.76 -5.74 1.10
N LEU A 87 5.57 -4.94 2.14
CA LEU A 87 6.02 -3.55 2.13
C LEU A 87 7.54 -3.48 2.03
N ALA A 88 8.04 -2.52 1.25
CA ALA A 88 9.46 -2.26 1.14
C ALA A 88 10.04 -1.69 2.45
N ASP A 89 9.24 -0.88 3.16
CA ASP A 89 9.55 -0.32 4.47
C ASP A 89 8.36 -0.54 5.43
N PRO A 90 8.56 -1.10 6.64
CA PRO A 90 7.52 -1.23 7.66
C PRO A 90 6.81 0.09 8.03
N LEU A 91 7.51 1.22 7.93
CA LEU A 91 6.96 2.55 8.21
C LEU A 91 5.92 3.02 7.18
N LEU A 92 5.80 2.35 6.03
CA LEU A 92 4.71 2.59 5.08
C LEU A 92 3.33 2.30 5.69
N ALA A 93 3.25 1.36 6.65
CA ALA A 93 2.03 1.11 7.39
C ALA A 93 1.60 2.35 8.21
N GLU A 94 2.56 3.00 8.87
CA GLU A 94 2.30 4.24 9.62
C GLU A 94 2.00 5.42 8.70
N ALA A 95 2.66 5.49 7.54
CA ALA A 95 2.37 6.48 6.51
C ALA A 95 0.93 6.35 5.97
N ALA A 96 0.47 5.13 5.70
CA ALA A 96 -0.87 4.88 5.17
C ALA A 96 -2.01 5.26 6.14
N LYS A 97 -1.76 5.20 7.45
CA LYS A 97 -2.71 5.67 8.47
C LYS A 97 -2.91 7.19 8.46
N LYS A 98 -1.90 7.94 8.01
CA LYS A 98 -1.93 9.42 7.94
C LYS A 98 -2.65 9.93 6.69
N ILE A 99 -2.93 9.06 5.72
CA ILE A 99 -3.68 9.42 4.52
C ILE A 99 -5.16 9.48 4.86
N LYS A 100 -5.74 10.67 4.76
CA LYS A 100 -7.20 10.85 4.79
C LYS A 100 -7.76 10.24 3.51
N LEU A 101 -8.64 9.25 3.64
CA LEU A 101 -9.43 8.71 2.53
C LEU A 101 -10.45 9.76 2.10
#